data_AF-A0A974NNP5-F1
#
_entry.id   AF-A0A974NNP5-F1
#
_cell.length_a   1.000
_cell.length_b   1.000
_cell.length_c   1.000
_cell.angle_alpha   90.00
_cell.angle_beta   90.00
_cell.angle_gamma   90.00
#
_symmetry.space_group_name_H-M   'P 1'
#
loop_
_entity.id
_entity.type
_entity.pdbx_description
1 polymer ?
#
loop_
_entity_poly.entity_id
_entity_poly.type
_entity_poly.pdbx_seq_one_letter_code
_entity_poly.pdbx_strand_id
1 'polypeptide(L)'
;MKEEAGLQQLYVRNKVTETVFYNSYTKEDQNRHIFLVQACTELPEKWSHFVTGEDDDRGLCYLFFWIDVTSPPTLIADHGKYLHLIH
;
A
#
# COMPACT_ATOMS: atom_id res chain seq x y z
N MET A 1 -0.98 0.49 -7.24
CA MET A 1 -0.36 -0.87 -7.20
C MET A 1 0.31 -1.29 -8.51
N LYS A 2 -0.37 -1.40 -9.66
CA LYS A 2 0.32 -1.75 -10.93
C LYS A 2 1.36 -0.69 -11.32
N GLU A 3 0.97 0.59 -11.29
CA GLU A 3 1.81 1.69 -11.75
C GLU A 3 3.00 1.97 -10.82
N GLU A 4 2.77 1.95 -9.51
CA GLU A 4 3.78 2.27 -8.49
C GLU A 4 4.64 1.07 -8.07
N ALA A 5 4.05 -0.14 -8.02
CA ALA A 5 4.69 -1.33 -7.45
C ALA A 5 4.79 -2.50 -8.43
N GLY A 6 4.30 -2.37 -9.67
CA GLY A 6 4.39 -3.44 -10.67
C GLY A 6 3.53 -4.68 -10.38
N LEU A 7 2.77 -4.69 -9.29
CA LEU A 7 1.97 -5.85 -8.91
C LEU A 7 0.74 -5.98 -9.79
N GLN A 8 0.55 -7.19 -10.30
CA GLN A 8 -0.58 -7.58 -11.15
C GLN A 8 -1.21 -8.87 -10.61
N GLN A 9 -2.36 -9.26 -11.18
CA GLN A 9 -3.09 -10.47 -10.75
C GLN A 9 -3.45 -10.42 -9.25
N LEU A 10 -3.94 -9.26 -8.84
CA LEU A 10 -4.45 -8.99 -7.51
C LEU A 10 -5.97 -8.86 -7.58
N TYR A 11 -6.67 -9.31 -6.55
CA TYR A 11 -8.09 -9.02 -6.38
C TYR A 11 -8.39 -8.45 -4.99
N VAL A 12 -9.34 -7.51 -4.96
CA VAL A 12 -9.82 -6.93 -3.71
C VAL A 12 -10.68 -7.98 -3.00
N ARG A 13 -10.24 -8.44 -1.83
CA ARG A 13 -11.00 -9.38 -1.00
C ARG A 13 -12.17 -8.66 -0.35
N ASN A 14 -11.91 -7.51 0.27
CA ASN A 14 -12.92 -6.64 0.87
C ASN A 14 -12.35 -5.24 1.15
N LYS A 15 -13.25 -4.29 1.36
CA LYS A 15 -12.93 -3.03 2.04
C LYS A 15 -12.84 -3.31 3.54
N VAL A 16 -11.75 -2.92 4.17
CA VAL A 16 -11.51 -3.09 5.61
C VAL A 16 -12.19 -1.96 6.38
N THR A 17 -11.92 -0.72 5.98
CA THR A 17 -12.49 0.46 6.63
C THR A 17 -12.40 1.69 5.71
N GLU A 18 -13.04 2.77 6.14
CA GLU A 18 -12.90 4.12 5.60
C GLU A 18 -12.73 5.10 6.75
N THR A 19 -11.85 6.07 6.57
CA THR A 19 -11.50 7.03 7.63
C THR A 19 -11.04 8.34 7.02
N VAL A 20 -11.30 9.43 7.73
CA VAL A 20 -10.63 10.70 7.47
C VAL A 20 -9.27 10.67 8.16
N PHE A 21 -8.22 11.08 7.44
CA PHE A 21 -6.89 11.28 7.97
C PHE A 21 -6.46 12.71 7.68
N TYR A 22 -6.07 13.45 8.72
CA TYR A 22 -5.50 14.77 8.54
C TYR A 22 -4.03 14.64 8.16
N ASN A 23 -3.69 15.03 6.94
CA ASN A 23 -2.31 15.07 6.46
C ASN A 23 -1.63 16.35 6.94
N SER A 24 -0.72 16.23 7.91
CA SER A 24 -0.01 17.38 8.47
C SER A 24 0.94 18.06 7.48
N TYR A 25 1.41 17.35 6.45
CA TYR A 25 2.30 17.90 5.42
C TYR A 25 1.52 18.76 4.42
N THR A 26 0.43 18.25 3.86
CA THR A 26 -0.41 18.99 2.90
C THR A 26 -1.44 19.90 3.58
N LYS A 27 -1.64 19.76 4.90
CA LYS A 27 -2.62 20.49 5.72
C LYS A 27 -4.05 20.30 5.24
N GLU A 28 -4.40 19.08 4.85
CA GLU A 28 -5.72 18.74 4.32
C GLU A 28 -6.26 17.45 4.95
N ASP A 29 -7.59 17.35 4.98
CA ASP A 29 -8.27 16.12 5.31
C ASP A 29 -8.33 15.19 4.09
N GLN A 30 -7.82 13.98 4.24
CA GLN A 30 -7.82 12.95 3.21
C GLN A 30 -8.78 11.84 3.59
N ASN A 31 -9.76 11.58 2.72
CA ASN A 31 -10.61 10.40 2.83
C ASN A 31 -9.83 9.17 2.37
N ARG A 32 -9.48 8.29 3.30
CA ARG A 32 -8.74 7.06 3.04
C ARG A 32 -9.67 5.87 3.03
N HIS A 33 -9.61 5.11 1.95
CA HIS A 33 -10.28 3.82 1.82
C HIS A 33 -9.23 2.71 1.93
N ILE A 34 -9.40 1.84 2.93
CA ILE A 34 -8.45 0.76 3.21
C ILE A 34 -9.03 -0.55 2.70
N PHE A 35 -8.26 -1.26 1.87
CA PHE A 35 -8.69 -2.52 1.25
C PHE A 35 -7.72 -3.64 1.61
N LEU A 36 -8.26 -4.85 1.79
CA LEU A 36 -7.49 -6.07 1.83
C LEU A 36 -7.46 -6.65 0.42
N VAL A 37 -6.26 -6.85 -0.10
CA VAL A 37 -6.03 -7.35 -1.46
C VAL A 37 -5.24 -8.65 -1.38
N GLN A 38 -5.62 -9.61 -2.22
CA GLN A 38 -5.00 -10.92 -2.27
C GLN A 38 -4.39 -11.17 -3.64
N ALA A 39 -3.20 -11.77 -3.65
CA ALA A 39 -2.55 -12.22 -4.88
C ALA A 39 -3.17 -13.54 -5.36
N CYS A 40 -3.41 -13.64 -6.67
CA CYS A 40 -3.89 -14.88 -7.30
C CYS A 40 -2.79 -15.93 -7.46
N THR A 41 -1.52 -15.49 -7.44
CA THR A 41 -0.34 -16.33 -7.59
C THR A 41 0.66 -16.00 -6.50
N GLU A 42 1.62 -16.89 -6.28
CA GLU A 42 2.79 -16.59 -5.47
C GLU A 42 3.54 -15.38 -6.06
N LEU A 43 3.98 -14.48 -5.18
CA LEU A 43 4.71 -13.27 -5.53
C LEU A 43 6.14 -13.39 -5.03
N PRO A 44 7.12 -12.75 -5.66
CA PRO A 44 8.50 -12.77 -5.19
C PRO A 44 8.62 -12.11 -3.81
N GLU A 45 9.54 -12.62 -2.98
CA GLU A 45 9.82 -12.06 -1.65
C GLU A 45 10.32 -10.62 -1.68
N LYS A 46 11.02 -10.25 -2.76
CA LYS A 46 11.56 -8.92 -3.01
C LYS A 46 11.49 -8.62 -4.51
N TRP A 47 11.23 -7.37 -4.86
CA TRP A 47 11.22 -6.94 -6.26
C TRP A 47 11.58 -5.46 -6.39
N SER A 48 11.87 -5.05 -7.62
CA SER A 48 12.06 -3.65 -7.98
C SER A 48 11.08 -3.27 -9.08
N HIS A 49 10.59 -2.03 -9.08
CA HIS A 49 9.70 -1.54 -10.12
C HIS A 49 9.99 -0.09 -10.46
N PHE A 50 9.99 0.22 -11.76
CA PHE A 50 10.06 1.60 -12.24
C PHE A 50 8.64 2.16 -12.29
N VAL A 51 8.38 3.22 -11.54
CA VAL A 51 7.07 3.87 -11.47
C VAL A 51 6.66 4.33 -12.87
N THR A 52 5.48 3.87 -13.30
CA THR A 52 4.90 4.21 -14.61
C THR A 52 3.73 5.18 -14.52
N GLY A 53 3.38 5.66 -13.32
CA GLY A 53 2.41 6.72 -13.14
C GLY A 53 2.88 8.03 -13.79
N GLU A 54 1.95 8.95 -14.05
CA GLU A 54 2.27 10.23 -14.71
C GLU A 54 2.65 11.34 -13.73
N ASP A 55 2.61 11.05 -12.43
CA ASP A 55 2.95 11.99 -11.36
C ASP A 55 4.47 12.17 -11.22
N ASP A 56 4.89 12.99 -10.25
CA ASP A 56 6.29 13.38 -10.01
C ASP A 56 7.25 12.20 -9.78
N ASP A 57 6.73 11.05 -9.36
CA ASP A 57 7.51 9.83 -9.12
C ASP A 57 7.86 9.06 -10.41
N ARG A 58 7.38 9.49 -11.59
CA ARG A 58 7.62 8.80 -12.86
C ARG A 58 9.10 8.53 -13.12
N GLY A 59 9.43 7.27 -13.39
CA GLY A 59 10.80 6.85 -13.71
C GLY A 59 11.69 6.61 -12.48
N LEU A 60 11.21 6.86 -11.26
CA LEU A 60 11.87 6.39 -10.05
C LEU A 60 11.79 4.87 -9.96
N CYS A 61 12.85 4.24 -9.45
CA CYS A 61 12.89 2.81 -9.17
C CYS A 61 12.70 2.57 -7.68
N TYR A 62 11.62 1.88 -7.32
CA TYR A 62 11.32 1.50 -5.95
C TYR A 62 11.72 0.05 -5.69
N LEU A 63 12.21 -0.23 -4.48
CA LEU A 63 12.59 -1.55 -4.00
C LEU A 63 11.60 -2.00 -2.93
N PHE A 64 11.02 -3.17 -3.11
CA PHE A 64 9.97 -3.70 -2.24
C PHE A 64 10.36 -5.03 -1.64
N PHE A 65 9.77 -5.31 -0.48
CA PHE A 65 9.85 -6.58 0.23
C PHE A 65 8.58 -6.73 1.09
N TRP A 66 8.20 -7.97 1.40
CA TRP A 66 7.09 -8.25 2.31
C TRP A 66 7.52 -8.12 3.77
N ILE A 67 6.62 -7.59 4.60
CA ILE A 67 6.77 -7.53 6.04
C ILE A 67 5.81 -8.53 6.70
N ASP A 68 6.25 -9.14 7.79
CA ASP A 68 5.37 -9.94 8.62
C ASP A 68 4.32 -9.03 9.28
N VAL A 69 3.05 -9.30 8.98
CA VAL A 69 1.92 -8.51 9.48
C VAL A 69 1.68 -8.68 10.97
N THR A 70 2.19 -9.77 11.58
CA THR A 70 2.09 -10.03 13.01
C THR A 70 3.11 -9.23 13.83
N SER A 71 4.18 -8.75 13.16
CA SER A 71 5.21 -7.92 13.77
C SER A 71 5.61 -6.78 12.82
N PRO A 72 4.67 -5.88 12.46
CA PRO A 72 4.94 -4.83 11.49
C PRO A 72 5.86 -3.76 12.11
N PRO A 73 6.80 -3.18 11.34
CA PRO A 73 7.50 -1.98 11.79
C PRO A 73 6.54 -0.79 11.92
N THR A 74 6.96 0.28 12.58
CA THR A 74 6.23 1.55 12.57
C THR A 74 6.18 2.09 11.14
N LEU A 75 4.99 2.09 10.55
CA LEU A 75 4.76 2.63 9.21
C LEU A 75 4.45 4.12 9.28
N ILE A 76 4.92 4.86 8.27
CA ILE A 76 4.68 6.30 8.15
C ILE A 76 3.18 6.61 8.00
N ALA A 77 2.80 7.84 8.36
CA ALA A 77 1.46 8.38 8.13
C ALA A 77 0.31 7.45 8.59
N ASP A 78 0.47 6.78 9.73
CA ASP A 78 -0.50 5.85 10.33
C ASP A 78 -0.92 4.68 9.43
N HIS A 79 -0.11 4.31 8.43
CA HIS A 79 -0.46 3.22 7.50
C HIS A 79 -0.61 1.85 8.17
N GLY A 80 0.01 1.65 9.34
CA GLY A 80 -0.13 0.41 10.12
C GLY A 80 -1.35 0.37 11.06
N LYS A 81 -2.08 1.48 11.22
CA LYS A 81 -3.11 1.64 12.26
C LYS A 81 -4.24 0.61 12.15
N TYR A 82 -4.54 0.13 10.95
CA TYR A 82 -5.69 -0.74 10.68
C TYR A 82 -5.33 -2.23 10.50
N LEU A 83 -4.07 -2.62 10.72
CA LEU A 83 -3.64 -4.01 10.59
C LEU A 83 -4.32 -4.96 11.60
N HIS A 84 -4.84 -4.44 12.72
CA HIS A 84 -5.58 -5.25 13.68
C HIS A 84 -7.00 -5.62 13.22
N LEU A 85 -7.48 -5.05 12.10
CA LEU A 85 -8.82 -5.30 11.55
C LEU A 85 -8.85 -6.43 10.49
N ILE A 86 -7.69 -6.93 10.10
CA ILE A 86 -7.57 -8.05 9.15
C ILE A 86 -7.49 -9.36 9.95
N HIS A 87 -8.48 -10.24 9.75
CA HIS A 87 -8.61 -11.56 10.38
C HIS A 87 -8.70 -12.66 9.32
#